data_AF-K1RVQ6-F1
#
_entry.id   AF-K1RVQ6-F1
#
_cell.length_a   1.000
_cell.length_b   1.000
_cell.length_c   1.000
_cell.angle_alpha   90.00
_cell.angle_beta   90.00
_cell.angle_gamma   90.00
#
_symmetry.space_group_name_H-M   'P 1'
#
loop_
_entity.id
_entity.type
_entity.pdbx_description
1 polymer ?
#
loop_
_entity_poly.entity_id
_entity_poly.type
_entity_poly.pdbx_seq_one_letter_code
_entity_poly.pdbx_strand_id
1 'polypeptide(L)' 'MKIALAQLNYTVGDVAGNTNKIIESVRRAKAEGADLVVFAEQAISGAPSFDLLRKNPFLEQCEDALMRIAAECDTV' A
#
# COMPACT_ATOMS: atom_id res chain seq x y z
N MET A 1 -7.13 14.35 15.64
CA MET A 1 -6.94 13.00 15.08
C MET A 1 -8.01 12.73 14.03
N LYS A 2 -7.65 12.92 12.76
CA LYS A 2 -8.45 12.60 11.58
C LYS A 2 -7.89 11.36 10.92
N ILE A 3 -8.72 10.34 10.68
CA ILE A 3 -8.28 9.06 10.10
C ILE A 3 -8.88 8.93 8.70
N ALA A 4 -8.04 8.63 7.71
CA ALA A 4 -8.46 8.27 6.37
C ALA A 4 -8.55 6.74 6.24
N LEU A 5 -9.68 6.25 5.74
CA LEU A 5 -9.87 4.84 5.40
C LEU A 5 -9.79 4.69 3.88
N ALA A 6 -8.69 4.15 3.38
CA ALA A 6 -8.44 4.00 1.96
C ALA A 6 -9.08 2.71 1.43
N GLN A 7 -10.34 2.81 1.03
CA GLN A 7 -11.09 1.71 0.43
C GLN A 7 -10.76 1.62 -1.07
N LEU A 8 -9.75 0.82 -1.41
CA LEU A 8 -9.25 0.65 -2.78
C LEU A 8 -9.44 -0.78 -3.27
N ASN A 9 -9.45 -0.94 -4.58
CA ASN A 9 -9.47 -2.25 -5.24
C ASN A 9 -8.03 -2.65 -5.64
N TYR A 10 -7.41 -3.54 -4.88
CA TYR A 10 -6.06 -4.05 -5.15
C TYR A 10 -6.11 -5.27 -6.07
N THR A 11 -5.10 -5.41 -6.92
CA THR A 11 -5.00 -6.52 -7.87
C THR A 11 -3.92 -7.49 -7.39
N VAL A 12 -4.29 -8.75 -7.18
CA VAL A 12 -3.34 -9.79 -6.73
C VAL A 12 -2.18 -9.90 -7.70
N GLY A 13 -0.96 -9.78 -7.20
CA GLY A 13 0.27 -9.87 -7.98
C GLY A 13 0.71 -8.57 -8.67
N ASP A 14 -0.15 -7.55 -8.77
CA ASP A 14 0.19 -6.25 -9.34
C ASP A 14 0.80 -5.32 -8.27
N VAL A 15 2.02 -5.66 -7.83
CA VAL A 15 2.72 -4.91 -6.78
C VAL A 15 2.91 -3.45 -7.20
N ALA A 16 3.29 -3.18 -8.45
CA ALA A 16 3.54 -1.83 -8.93
C ALA A 16 2.26 -0.98 -8.96
N GLY A 17 1.16 -1.50 -9.52
CA GLY A 17 -0.12 -0.80 -9.56
C GLY A 17 -0.71 -0.57 -8.17
N ASN A 18 -0.61 -1.57 -7.28
CA ASN A 18 -1.06 -1.42 -5.89
C ASN A 18 -0.23 -0.39 -5.13
N THR A 19 1.10 -0.38 -5.31
CA THR A 19 2.00 0.63 -4.72
C THR A 19 1.57 2.04 -5.12
N ASN A 20 1.29 2.27 -6.40
CA ASN A 20 0.85 3.58 -6.88
C ASN A 20 -0.48 4.00 -6.24
N LYS A 21 -1.47 3.10 -6.16
CA LYS A 21 -2.76 3.36 -5.47
C LYS A 21 -2.57 3.76 -4.00
N ILE A 22 -1.65 3.08 -3.31
CA ILE A 22 -1.32 3.39 -1.90
C ILE A 22 -0.70 4.78 -1.81
N ILE A 23 0.34 5.07 -2.59
CA ILE A 23 1.03 6.37 -2.58
C ILE A 23 0.08 7.52 -2.92
N GLU A 24 -0.77 7.37 -3.93
CA GLU A 24 -1.78 8.39 -4.27
C GLU A 24 -2.75 8.62 -3.11
N SER A 25 -3.15 7.57 -2.40
CA SER A 25 -4.03 7.67 -1.24
C SER A 25 -3.35 8.30 -0.03
N VAL A 26 -2.06 8.01 0.21
CA VAL A 26 -1.23 8.69 1.21
C VAL A 26 -1.19 10.19 0.94
N ARG A 27 -0.86 10.59 -0.30
CA ARG A 27 -0.82 12.00 -0.72
C ARG A 27 -2.17 12.69 -0.58
N ARG A 28 -3.26 12.01 -0.93
CA ARG A 28 -4.62 12.52 -0.75
C ARG A 28 -4.96 12.69 0.74
N ALA A 29 -4.65 11.70 1.56
CA ALA A 29 -4.91 11.76 3.01
C ALA A 29 -4.17 12.95 3.65
N LYS A 30 -2.91 13.20 3.27
CA LYS A 30 -2.16 14.40 3.67
C LYS A 30 -2.83 15.70 3.25
N ALA A 31 -3.23 15.80 1.97
CA ALA A 31 -3.90 16.99 1.45
C ALA A 31 -5.23 17.28 2.15
N GLU A 32 -5.90 16.23 2.63
CA GLU A 32 -7.12 16.35 3.43
C GLU A 32 -6.85 16.53 4.93
N GLY A 33 -5.60 16.58 5.37
CA GLY A 33 -5.21 16.79 6.78
C GLY A 33 -5.50 15.59 7.69
N ALA A 34 -5.38 14.37 7.18
CA ALA A 34 -5.43 13.17 8.01
C ALA A 34 -4.12 13.00 8.81
N ASP A 35 -4.25 12.48 10.04
CA ASP A 35 -3.14 12.13 10.93
C ASP A 35 -2.78 10.62 10.84
N LEU A 36 -3.60 9.84 10.14
CA LEU A 36 -3.41 8.40 9.91
C LEU A 36 -4.19 7.98 8.67
N VAL A 37 -3.60 7.14 7.82
CA VAL A 37 -4.30 6.44 6.74
C VAL A 37 -4.20 4.92 6.94
N VAL A 38 -5.34 4.23 6.78
CA VAL A 38 -5.44 2.77 6.92
C VAL A 38 -5.82 2.13 5.60
N PHE A 39 -5.12 1.04 5.25
CA PHE A 39 -5.33 0.26 4.04
C PHE A 39 -5.85 -1.15 4.35
N ALA A 40 -6.32 -1.86 3.33
CA ALA A 40 -6.76 -3.25 3.47
C ALA A 40 -5.57 -4.19 3.78
N GLU A 41 -5.88 -5.35 4.36
CA GLU A 41 -4.91 -6.44 4.51
C GLU A 41 -4.31 -6.81 3.15
N GLN A 42 -3.00 -7.08 3.13
CA GLN A 42 -2.26 -7.44 1.91
C GLN A 42 -2.39 -6.40 0.77
N ALA A 43 -2.57 -5.11 1.07
CA ALA A 43 -2.73 -4.07 0.05
C ALA A 43 -1.62 -4.05 -1.02
N ILE A 44 -0.35 -4.27 -0.63
CA ILE A 44 0.79 -4.27 -1.56
C ILE A 44 0.69 -5.44 -2.55
N SER A 45 0.51 -6.65 -2.03
CA SER A 45 0.48 -7.87 -2.83
C SER A 45 -0.88 -8.16 -3.49
N GLY A 46 -1.95 -7.54 -2.98
CA GLY A 46 -3.35 -7.94 -3.17
C GLY A 46 -3.72 -9.16 -2.32
N ALA A 47 -5.01 -9.31 -2.01
CA ALA A 47 -5.51 -10.41 -1.18
C ALA A 47 -6.57 -11.24 -1.92
N PRO A 48 -6.59 -12.58 -1.75
CA PRO A 48 -5.54 -13.42 -1.15
C PRO A 48 -4.39 -13.69 -2.15
N SER A 49 -3.14 -13.59 -1.69
CA SER A 49 -1.95 -13.82 -2.55
C SER A 49 -1.53 -15.29 -2.73
N PHE A 50 -2.08 -16.22 -1.95
CA PHE A 50 -1.81 -17.67 -2.03
C PHE A 50 -0.30 -18.00 -2.23
N ASP A 51 0.04 -18.81 -3.25
CA ASP A 51 1.39 -19.31 -3.51
C ASP A 51 2.39 -18.23 -3.93
N LEU A 52 1.95 -17.02 -4.28
CA LEU A 52 2.88 -15.90 -4.52
C LEU A 52 3.70 -15.61 -3.28
N LEU A 53 3.13 -15.78 -2.08
CA LEU A 53 3.83 -15.60 -0.80
C LEU A 53 4.90 -16.66 -0.53
N ARG A 54 5.00 -17.71 -1.36
CA ARG A 54 6.05 -18.73 -1.29
C ARG A 54 7.23 -18.43 -2.21
N LYS A 55 7.17 -17.35 -3.00
CA LYS A 55 8.20 -16.97 -3.98
C LYS A 55 9.04 -15.83 -3.43
N ASN A 56 10.29 -16.10 -3.05
CA ASN A 56 11.21 -15.05 -2.56
C ASN A 56 11.29 -13.81 -3.47
N PRO A 57 11.38 -13.93 -4.81
CA PRO A 57 11.41 -12.75 -5.67
C PRO A 57 10.13 -11.90 -5.62
N PHE A 58 8.99 -12.48 -5.26
CA PHE A 58 7.74 -11.74 -5.07
C PHE A 58 7.71 -11.01 -3.72
N LEU A 59 8.24 -11.64 -2.67
CA LEU A 59 8.40 -11.01 -1.37
C LEU A 59 9.37 -9.82 -1.43
N GLU A 60 10.51 -10.00 -2.10
CA GLU A 60 11.49 -8.92 -2.34
C GLU A 60 10.84 -7.73 -3.07
N GLN A 61 10.01 -7.98 -4.08
CA GLN A 61 9.25 -6.91 -4.75
C GLN A 61 8.27 -6.19 -3.81
N CYS A 62 7.63 -6.93 -2.88
CA CYS A 62 6.74 -6.33 -1.90
C CYS A 62 7.51 -5.50 -0.86
N GLU A 63 8.73 -5.93 -0.48
CA GLU A 63 9.63 -5.18 0.40
C GLU A 63 10.11 -3.89 -0.26
N ASP A 64 10.52 -3.94 -1.52
CA ASP A 64 10.89 -2.73 -2.30
C ASP A 64 9.72 -1.74 -2.41
N ALA A 65 8.51 -2.26 -2.66
CA ALA A 65 7.29 -1.46 -2.67
C ALA A 65 7.00 -0.82 -1.31
N LEU A 66 7.18 -1.57 -0.21
CA LEU A 66 7.02 -1.06 1.15
C LEU A 66 7.97 0.10 1.42
N MET A 67 9.25 -0.01 1.03
CA MET A 67 10.22 1.06 1.20
C MET A 67 9.83 2.33 0.42
N ARG A 68 9.28 2.17 -0.79
CA ARG A 68 8.76 3.29 -1.58
C ARG A 68 7.55 3.96 -0.94
N ILE A 69 6.64 3.18 -0.37
CA ILE A 69 5.46 3.70 0.36
C ILE A 69 5.91 4.44 1.62
N ALA A 70 6.83 3.85 2.40
CA ALA A 70 7.32 4.43 3.64
C ALA A 70 7.97 5.82 3.41
N ALA A 71 8.68 5.99 2.30
CA ALA A 71 9.25 7.28 1.91
C ALA A 71 8.18 8.38 1.67
N GLU A 72 6.93 7.99 1.42
CA GLU A 72 5.81 8.90 1.22
C GLU A 72 5.03 9.16 2.53
N CYS A 73 5.36 8.54 3.66
CA CYS A 73 4.62 8.66 4.94
C CYS A 73 5.28 9.62 5.96
N ASP A 74 5.90 10.71 5.50
CA ASP A 74 6.63 11.66 6.37
C ASP A 74 5.76 12.48 7.35
N THR A 75 4.48 12.68 7.03
CA THR A 75 3.57 13.64 7.67
C THR A 75 2.15 13.12 7.88
N VAL A 76 1.88 11.85 7.54
CA VAL A 76 0.61 11.12 7.74
C VAL A 76 0.87 9.75 8.34
#